data_AF-A0A1S1NHX6-F1
#
_entry.id   AF-A0A1S1NHX6-F1
#
_cell.length_a   1.000
_cell.length_b   1.000
_cell.length_c   1.000
_cell.angle_alpha   90.00
_cell.angle_beta   90.00
_cell.angle_gamma   90.00
#
_symmetry.space_group_name_H-M   'P 1'
#
loop_
_entity.id
_entity.type
_entity.pdbx_description
1 polymer ?
#
loop_
_entity_poly.entity_id
_entity_poly.type
_entity_poly.pdbx_seq_one_letter_code
_entity_poly.pdbx_strand_id
1 'polypeptide(L)'
;MFRQLVAARIIEPTSKVDSLRAIEEAGITPVTYPTLNRRLPMFAKPSFRQGISSACAAHAQLGPTSLVLSDVSTLFFETDAEIDEPHAGGQDPRWPAGRAIPPPT
;
A
#
# COMPACT_ATOMS: atom_id res chain seq x y z
N MET A 1 3.01 -6.48 14.72
CA MET A 1 3.31 -6.27 13.30
C MET A 1 2.05 -6.03 12.46
N PHE A 2 1.13 -6.99 12.25
CA PHE A 2 -0.11 -6.76 11.47
C PHE A 2 -0.90 -5.52 11.93
N ARG A 3 -1.07 -5.33 13.24
CA ARG A 3 -1.68 -4.12 13.83
C ARG A 3 -1.00 -2.81 13.42
N GLN A 4 0.33 -2.79 13.24
CA GLN A 4 1.04 -1.60 12.79
C GLN A 4 0.71 -1.29 11.32
N LEU A 5 0.55 -2.30 10.46
CA LEU A 5 0.10 -2.07 9.07
C LEU A 5 -1.32 -1.52 9.01
N VAL A 6 -2.24 -2.07 9.82
CA VAL A 6 -3.61 -1.57 9.91
C VAL A 6 -3.62 -0.14 10.44
N ALA A 7 -2.86 0.15 11.50
CA ALA A 7 -2.76 1.50 12.05
C ALA A 7 -2.18 2.49 11.03
N ALA A 8 -1.10 2.11 10.33
CA ALA A 8 -0.50 2.94 9.29
C ALA A 8 -1.53 3.28 8.21
N ARG A 9 -2.32 2.31 7.74
CA ARG A 9 -3.38 2.53 6.73
C ARG A 9 -4.49 3.48 7.19
N ILE A 10 -4.79 3.52 8.48
CA ILE A 10 -5.78 4.45 9.06
C ILE A 10 -5.19 5.86 9.16
N ILE A 11 -3.91 5.97 9.52
CA ILE A 11 -3.21 7.26 9.63
C ILE A 11 -3.02 7.86 8.24
N GLU A 12 -2.42 7.11 7.32
CA GLU A 12 -2.13 7.54 5.96
C GLU A 12 -1.99 6.31 5.03
N PRO A 13 -2.81 6.18 3.97
CA PRO A 13 -2.77 5.02 3.08
C PRO A 13 -1.60 5.10 2.08
N THR A 14 -0.37 4.83 2.54
CA THR A 14 0.88 4.97 1.77
C THR A 14 1.46 3.64 1.26
N SER A 15 2.68 3.66 0.72
CA SER A 15 3.40 2.44 0.33
C SER A 15 3.74 1.57 1.55
N LYS A 16 4.17 0.32 1.31
CA LYS A 16 4.65 -0.57 2.39
C LYS A 16 5.87 0.01 3.12
N VAL A 17 6.74 0.69 2.37
CA VAL A 17 7.94 1.32 2.93
C VAL A 17 7.53 2.51 3.79
N ASP A 18 6.66 3.37 3.25
CA ASP A 18 6.22 4.59 3.92
C ASP A 18 5.31 4.32 5.13
N SER A 19 4.71 3.12 5.20
CA SER A 19 3.97 2.70 6.39
C SER A 19 4.83 2.65 7.66
N LEU A 20 6.16 2.46 7.53
CA LEU A 20 7.07 2.50 8.66
C LEU A 20 7.25 3.93 9.18
N ARG A 21 7.38 4.91 8.27
CA ARG A 21 7.43 6.34 8.60
C ARG A 21 6.16 6.77 9.32
N ALA A 22 4.98 6.42 8.79
CA ALA A 22 3.71 6.78 9.42
C ALA A 22 3.58 6.25 10.86
N ILE A 23 4.15 5.07 11.13
CA ILE A 23 4.15 4.48 12.47
C ILE A 23 5.14 5.17 13.41
N GLU A 24 6.32 5.52 12.89
CA GLU A 24 7.33 6.28 13.62
C GLU A 24 6.83 7.69 13.98
N GLU A 25 6.20 8.39 13.04
CA GLU A 25 5.58 9.70 13.25
C GLU A 25 4.43 9.66 14.26
N ALA A 26 3.73 8.52 14.36
CA ALA A 26 2.73 8.28 15.40
C ALA A 26 3.34 7.94 16.78
N GLY A 27 4.66 8.02 16.94
CA GLY A 27 5.37 7.75 18.19
C GLY A 27 5.50 6.26 18.53
N ILE A 28 5.27 5.37 17.57
CA ILE A 28 5.34 3.93 17.75
C ILE A 28 6.62 3.42 17.07
N THR A 29 7.39 2.56 17.74
CA THR A 29 8.56 1.94 17.10
C THR A 29 8.12 1.03 15.94
N PRO A 30 8.52 1.34 14.70
CA PRO A 30 8.14 0.53 13.54
C PRO A 30 8.86 -0.82 13.55
N VAL A 31 8.22 -1.84 12.97
CA VAL A 31 8.94 -3.07 12.60
C VAL A 31 9.94 -2.78 11.49
N THR A 32 11.01 -3.57 11.43
CA THR A 32 11.97 -3.43 10.34
C THR A 32 11.38 -3.86 9.00
N TYR A 33 11.80 -3.21 7.91
CA TYR A 33 11.35 -3.53 6.56
C TYR A 33 11.55 -5.02 6.17
N PRO A 34 12.69 -5.69 6.50
CA PRO A 34 12.83 -7.12 6.26
C PRO A 34 11.81 -7.98 7.03
N THR A 35 11.48 -7.59 8.27
CA THR A 35 10.46 -8.29 9.07
C THR A 35 9.08 -8.14 8.44
N LEU A 36 8.77 -6.93 7.96
CA LEU A 36 7.54 -6.64 7.23
C LEU A 36 7.42 -7.51 5.98
N ASN A 37 8.45 -7.53 5.13
CA ASN A 37 8.44 -8.36 3.91
C ASN A 37 8.32 -9.87 4.20
N ARG A 38 8.99 -10.40 5.23
CA ARG A 38 8.87 -11.81 5.61
C ARG A 38 7.46 -12.18 6.09
N ARG A 39 6.73 -11.24 6.68
CA ARG A 39 5.40 -11.50 7.28
C ARG A 39 4.25 -11.24 6.32
N LEU A 40 4.42 -10.37 5.32
CA LEU A 40 3.37 -10.07 4.33
C LEU A 40 2.75 -11.31 3.67
N PRO A 41 3.52 -12.32 3.21
CA PRO A 41 2.93 -13.53 2.62
C PRO A 41 2.01 -14.30 3.57
N MET A 42 2.23 -14.21 4.88
CA MET A 42 1.37 -14.85 5.88
C MET A 42 -0.01 -14.19 5.92
N PHE A 43 -0.08 -12.86 5.79
CA PHE A 43 -1.35 -12.13 5.88
C PHE A 43 -2.23 -12.32 4.64
N ALA A 44 -1.61 -12.62 3.50
CA ALA A 44 -2.33 -12.95 2.28
C ALA A 44 -3.01 -14.33 2.33
N LYS A 45 -2.63 -15.21 3.27
CA LYS A 45 -3.20 -16.56 3.37
C LYS A 45 -4.71 -16.52 3.69
N PRO A 46 -5.55 -17.32 3.02
CA PRO A 46 -6.99 -17.38 3.30
C PRO A 46 -7.31 -17.65 4.77
N SER A 47 -6.59 -18.55 5.42
CA SER A 47 -6.78 -18.88 6.84
C SER A 47 -6.52 -17.71 7.78
N PHE A 48 -5.50 -16.90 7.49
CA PHE A 48 -5.23 -15.68 8.27
C PHE A 48 -6.35 -14.66 8.11
N ARG A 49 -6.77 -14.39 6.86
CA ARG A 49 -7.87 -13.45 6.57
C ARG A 49 -9.19 -13.91 7.18
N GLN A 50 -9.49 -15.21 7.12
CA GLN A 50 -10.69 -15.79 7.72
C GLN A 50 -10.67 -15.63 9.25
N GLY A 51 -9.52 -15.82 9.89
CA GLY A 51 -9.35 -15.62 11.32
C GLY A 51 -9.66 -14.19 11.75
N ILE A 52 -9.10 -13.19 11.04
CA ILE A 52 -9.37 -11.77 11.30
C ILE A 52 -10.84 -11.43 11.07
N SER A 53 -11.41 -11.85 9.94
CA SER A 53 -12.83 -11.62 9.63
C SER A 53 -13.75 -12.18 10.73
N SER A 54 -13.48 -13.42 11.18
CA SER A 54 -14.26 -14.07 12.24
C SER A 54 -14.15 -13.32 13.57
N ALA A 55 -12.94 -12.86 13.93
CA ALA A 55 -12.72 -12.08 15.15
C ALA A 55 -13.43 -10.72 15.10
N CYS A 56 -13.38 -10.02 13.96
CA CYS A 56 -14.09 -8.76 13.76
C CYS A 56 -15.60 -8.94 13.79
N ALA A 57 -16.12 -10.01 13.17
CA ALA A 57 -17.55 -10.32 13.18
C ALA A 57 -18.06 -10.59 14.61
N ALA A 58 -17.29 -11.34 15.40
CA ALA A 58 -17.60 -11.58 16.81
C ALA A 58 -17.55 -10.29 17.64
N HIS A 59 -16.51 -9.46 17.43
CA HIS A 59 -16.34 -8.21 18.18
C HIS A 59 -17.45 -7.20 17.89
N ALA A 60 -17.82 -7.03 16.63
CA ALA A 60 -18.87 -6.10 16.21
C ALA A 60 -20.29 -6.68 16.37
N GLN A 61 -20.43 -7.89 16.91
CA GLN A 61 -21.72 -8.60 17.09
C GLN A 61 -22.56 -8.61 15.81
N LEU A 62 -21.89 -8.89 14.70
CA LEU A 62 -22.48 -8.78 13.38
C LEU A 62 -23.66 -9.75 13.23
N GLY A 63 -24.79 -9.22 12.78
CA GLY A 63 -25.91 -10.04 12.32
C GLY A 63 -25.61 -10.67 10.96
N PRO A 64 -26.50 -11.53 10.44
CA PRO A 64 -26.32 -12.25 9.18
C PRO A 64 -26.07 -11.37 7.93
N THR A 65 -26.29 -10.06 8.03
CA THR A 65 -26.27 -9.10 6.92
C THR A 65 -25.08 -8.13 6.97
N SER A 66 -24.14 -8.30 7.91
CA SER A 66 -23.02 -7.36 8.06
C SER A 66 -21.71 -7.91 7.46
N LEU A 67 -20.92 -7.02 6.85
CA LEU A 67 -19.67 -7.36 6.17
C LEU A 67 -18.47 -6.69 6.89
N VAL A 68 -17.40 -7.45 7.12
CA VAL A 68 -16.11 -6.93 7.59
C VAL A 68 -15.19 -6.74 6.40
N LEU A 69 -14.90 -5.49 6.04
CA LEU A 69 -13.84 -5.17 5.09
C LEU A 69 -12.53 -5.02 5.87
N SER A 70 -11.53 -5.85 5.58
CA SER A 70 -10.17 -5.69 6.11
C SER A 70 -9.23 -5.39 4.94
N ASP A 71 -8.87 -4.13 4.76
CA ASP A 71 -7.89 -3.76 3.73
C ASP A 71 -6.48 -3.66 4.32
N VAL A 72 -5.72 -4.74 4.15
CA VAL A 72 -4.25 -4.73 4.15
C VAL A 72 -3.77 -5.42 2.86
N SER A 73 -4.64 -5.48 1.85
CA SER A 73 -4.30 -6.00 0.54
C SER A 73 -3.41 -5.00 -0.17
N THR A 74 -2.48 -5.53 -0.94
CA THR A 74 -1.47 -4.80 -1.66
C THR A 74 -2.12 -3.74 -2.57
N LEU A 75 -2.03 -2.45 -2.21
CA LEU A 75 -2.01 -1.37 -3.20
C LEU A 75 -0.67 -1.47 -3.91
N PHE A 76 -0.65 -2.31 -4.95
CA PHE A 76 0.47 -2.43 -5.87
C PHE A 76 0.23 -1.40 -6.97
N PHE A 77 0.74 -0.19 -6.78
CA PHE A 77 0.97 0.72 -7.90
C PHE A 77 2.41 0.47 -8.37
N GLU A 78 2.56 -0.43 -9.33
CA GLU A 78 3.74 -0.36 -10.21
C GLU A 78 3.44 0.76 -11.19
N THR A 79 4.18 1.87 -11.06
CA THR A 79 4.26 2.88 -12.12
C THR A 79 5.72 2.87 -12.54
N ASP A 80 6.03 2.17 -13.64
CA ASP A 80 7.35 2.21 -14.28
C ASP A 80 7.64 3.56 -14.96
N ALA A 81 6.72 4.52 -14.86
CA ALA A 81 6.92 5.89 -15.29
C ALA A 81 7.21 6.77 -14.07
N GLU A 82 8.49 7.11 -13.92
CA GLU A 82 8.87 8.37 -13.29
C GLU A 82 7.99 9.47 -13.91
N ILE A 83 7.13 10.09 -13.09
CA ILE A 83 6.58 11.39 -13.45
C ILE A 83 7.77 12.34 -13.33
N ASP A 84 8.52 12.46 -14.43
CA ASP A 84 9.49 13.52 -14.62
C ASP A 84 8.67 14.81 -14.49
N GLU A 85 8.82 15.48 -13.35
CA GLU A 85 8.38 16.86 -13.18
C GLU A 85 8.87 17.64 -14.40
N PRO A 86 8.02 18.44 -15.07
CA PRO A 86 8.46 19.14 -16.27
C PRO A 86 9.59 20.08 -15.84
N HIS A 87 10.83 19.68 -16.15
CA HIS A 87 11.99 20.52 -15.98
C HIS A 87 11.74 21.80 -16.75
N ALA A 88 11.48 22.87 -16.00
CA ALA A 88 11.32 24.21 -16.54
C ALA A 88 12.60 24.59 -17.27
N GLY A 89 12.55 24.53 -18.61
CA GLY A 89 13.50 25.17 -19.51
C GLY A 89 14.84 24.44 -19.65
N GLY A 90 14.92 23.56 -20.65
CA GLY A 90 16.19 23.03 -21.13
C GLY A 90 16.05 22.54 -22.57
N GLN A 91 16.54 23.33 -23.52
CA GLN A 91 16.49 23.05 -24.94
C GLN A 91 17.50 21.93 -25.29
N ASP A 92 17.14 20.65 -25.17
CA ASP A 92 17.96 19.55 -25.74
C ASP A 92 17.67 19.44 -27.25
N PRO A 93 18.65 19.73 -28.13
CA PRO A 93 18.45 19.70 -29.58
C PRO A 93 18.25 18.30 -30.17
N ARG A 94 18.35 17.23 -29.37
CA ARG A 94 18.15 15.85 -29.84
C ARG A 94 16.69 15.40 -29.88
N TRP A 95 15.76 16.17 -29.29
CA TRP A 95 14.35 15.80 -29.23
C TRP A 95 13.49 16.79 -30.04
N PRO A 96 13.00 16.42 -31.24
CA PRO A 96 12.10 17.30 -31.98
C PRO A 96 10.74 17.35 -31.28
N ALA A 97 10.27 18.56 -31.00
CA ALA A 97 8.95 18.80 -30.42
C ALA A 97 7.85 18.21 -31.32
N GLY A 98 6.98 17.38 -30.74
CA GLY A 98 5.68 17.05 -31.33
C GLY A 98 5.45 15.64 -31.89
N ARG A 99 6.23 14.61 -31.54
CA ARG A 99 5.88 13.23 -31.92
C ARG A 99 5.28 12.45 -30.76
N ALA A 100 3.96 12.21 -30.83
CA ALA A 100 3.28 11.29 -29.93
C ALA A 100 3.84 9.86 -30.09
N ILE A 101 4.04 9.17 -28.96
CA ILE A 101 4.41 7.75 -28.92
C ILE A 101 3.15 6.94 -29.24
N PRO A 102 3.13 6.08 -30.28
CA PRO A 102 1.97 5.26 -30.57
C PRO A 102 1.79 4.17 -29.50
N PRO A 103 0.54 3.79 -29.16
CA PRO A 103 0.28 2.73 -28.20
C PRO A 103 0.79 1.38 -28.73
N PRO A 104 1.27 0.49 -27.86
CA PRO A 104 1.79 -0.81 -28.26
C PRO A 104 0.68 -1.69 -28.83
N THR A 105 1.00 -2.37 -29.93
CA THR A 105 0.16 -3.42 -30.56
C THR A 105 0.02 -4.64 -29.67
#